data_AF-A0A945FLR7-F1
#
_entry.id   AF-A0A945FLR7-F1
#
_cell.length_a   1.000
_cell.length_b   1.000
_cell.length_c   1.000
_cell.angle_alpha   90.00
_cell.angle_beta   90.00
_cell.angle_gamma   90.00
#
_symmetry.space_group_name_H-M   'P 1'
#
loop_
_entity.id
_entity.type
_entity.pdbx_description
1 polymer ?
#
loop_
_entity_poly.entity_id
_entity_poly.type
_entity_poly.pdbx_seq_one_letter_code
_entity_poly.pdbx_strand_id
1 'polypeptide(L)'
;MFDLLDLDKVPDVGEALERGDEDGAVRAWAAHLRSRSHTPWATHLRLPHSADAERKVEQADRIVRGEIEQQAIDHIFEGGKIDWFCNPTRENDDLAVNNEWQWQLNRMGFWVVLGSAYQMTGDEAYAQAWVKQVRSWAEQCLRPDDHGNYAESAWRTIE
;
A
#
# COMPACT_ATOMS: atom_id res chain seq x y z
N MET A 1 -13.31 -15.18 -4.76
CA MET A 1 -12.61 -13.90 -5.09
C MET A 1 -13.53 -12.99 -5.88
N PHE A 2 -14.18 -13.50 -6.94
CA PHE A 2 -15.02 -12.72 -7.83
C PHE A 2 -16.45 -12.46 -7.30
N ASP A 3 -16.82 -13.08 -6.17
CA ASP A 3 -18.18 -12.99 -5.58
C ASP A 3 -18.57 -11.57 -5.12
N LEU A 4 -17.58 -10.68 -4.99
CA LEU A 4 -17.77 -9.27 -4.64
C LEU A 4 -17.86 -8.35 -5.88
N LEU A 5 -17.68 -8.89 -7.09
CA LEU A 5 -17.72 -8.12 -8.33
C LEU A 5 -19.13 -8.11 -8.93
N ASP A 6 -19.52 -6.94 -9.45
CA ASP A 6 -20.67 -6.80 -10.34
C ASP A 6 -20.26 -7.23 -11.75
N LEU A 7 -20.50 -8.50 -12.09
CA LEU A 7 -20.04 -9.11 -13.34
C LEU A 7 -20.67 -8.50 -14.59
N ASP A 8 -21.84 -7.86 -14.48
CA ASP A 8 -22.47 -7.14 -15.58
C ASP A 8 -21.61 -5.97 -16.08
N LYS A 9 -20.76 -5.41 -15.20
CA LYS A 9 -19.81 -4.33 -15.55
C LYS A 9 -18.47 -4.85 -16.08
N VAL A 10 -18.22 -6.15 -15.97
CA VAL A 10 -16.97 -6.81 -16.39
C VAL A 10 -17.26 -8.15 -17.08
N PRO A 11 -17.97 -8.14 -18.23
CA PRO A 11 -18.47 -9.36 -18.87
C PRO A 11 -17.35 -10.37 -19.19
N ASP A 12 -16.17 -9.91 -19.63
CA ASP A 12 -15.01 -10.78 -19.92
C ASP A 12 -14.57 -11.63 -18.71
N VAL A 13 -14.77 -11.11 -17.48
CA VAL A 13 -14.51 -11.86 -16.24
C VAL A 13 -15.58 -12.94 -16.06
N GLY A 14 -16.85 -12.58 -16.25
CA GLY A 14 -17.97 -13.53 -16.17
C GLY A 14 -17.84 -14.68 -17.16
N GLU A 15 -17.54 -14.39 -18.43
CA GLU A 15 -17.33 -15.41 -19.45
C GLU A 15 -16.17 -16.36 -19.13
N ALA A 16 -15.08 -15.85 -18.54
CA ALA A 16 -13.97 -16.69 -18.13
C ALA A 16 -14.37 -17.64 -16.99
N LEU A 17 -15.15 -17.16 -16.02
CA LEU A 17 -15.67 -17.96 -14.92
C LEU A 17 -16.66 -19.03 -15.38
N GLU A 18 -17.54 -18.71 -16.34
CA GLU A 18 -18.47 -19.69 -16.93
C GLU A 18 -17.73 -20.85 -17.61
N ARG A 19 -16.54 -20.59 -18.15
CA ARG A 19 -15.65 -21.60 -18.73
C ARG A 19 -14.80 -22.35 -17.68
N GLY A 20 -14.87 -21.98 -16.41
CA GLY A 20 -14.00 -22.49 -15.35
C GLY A 20 -12.54 -22.02 -15.45
N ASP A 21 -12.26 -20.96 -16.21
CA ASP A 21 -10.92 -20.38 -16.40
C ASP A 21 -10.67 -19.26 -15.39
N GLU A 22 -10.34 -19.62 -14.14
CA GLU A 22 -10.06 -18.66 -13.07
C GLU A 22 -8.87 -17.75 -13.40
N ASP A 23 -7.80 -18.28 -13.98
CA ASP A 23 -6.64 -17.49 -14.39
C ASP A 23 -7.01 -16.49 -15.50
N GLY A 24 -7.89 -16.89 -16.42
CA GLY A 24 -8.50 -16.01 -17.42
C GLY A 24 -9.29 -14.88 -16.79
N ALA A 25 -10.10 -15.19 -15.77
CA ALA A 25 -10.87 -14.19 -15.03
C ALA A 25 -9.95 -13.17 -14.33
N VAL A 26 -8.83 -13.61 -13.73
CA VAL A 26 -7.82 -12.71 -13.15
C VAL A 26 -7.20 -11.81 -14.23
N ARG A 27 -6.79 -12.38 -15.38
CA ARG A 27 -6.22 -11.60 -16.49
C ARG A 27 -7.21 -10.58 -17.04
N ALA A 28 -8.47 -10.98 -17.24
CA ALA A 28 -9.55 -10.12 -17.72
C ALA A 28 -9.81 -8.96 -16.75
N TRP A 29 -9.86 -9.25 -15.45
CA TRP A 29 -10.03 -8.21 -14.42
C TRP A 29 -8.86 -7.21 -14.41
N ALA A 30 -7.62 -7.71 -14.47
CA ALA A 30 -6.44 -6.86 -14.54
C ALA A 30 -6.41 -6.01 -15.83
N ALA A 31 -6.87 -6.55 -16.96
CA ALA A 31 -7.00 -5.80 -18.21
C ALA A 31 -8.05 -4.69 -18.08
N HIS A 32 -9.22 -4.98 -17.52
CA HIS A 32 -10.27 -4.00 -17.27
C HIS A 32 -9.78 -2.84 -16.38
N LEU A 33 -9.07 -3.14 -15.29
CA LEU A 33 -8.53 -2.11 -14.40
C LEU A 33 -7.52 -1.18 -15.07
N ARG A 34 -6.77 -1.66 -16.08
CA ARG A 34 -5.80 -0.84 -16.84
C ARG A 34 -6.45 0.02 -17.93
N SER A 35 -7.57 -0.42 -18.50
CA SER A 35 -8.23 0.28 -19.61
C SER A 35 -9.41 1.15 -19.18
N ARG A 36 -9.91 1.00 -17.95
CA ARG A 36 -11.03 1.81 -17.44
C ARG A 36 -10.71 3.31 -17.53
N SER A 37 -11.60 4.06 -18.17
CA SER A 37 -11.45 5.50 -18.41
C SER A 37 -12.40 6.36 -17.56
N HIS A 38 -13.38 5.74 -16.90
CA HIS A 38 -14.34 6.43 -16.04
C HIS A 38 -14.17 5.97 -14.59
N THR A 39 -13.57 6.82 -13.77
CA THR A 39 -13.63 6.69 -12.30
C THR A 39 -14.26 7.98 -11.75
N PRO A 40 -15.29 7.89 -10.89
CA PRO A 40 -15.92 9.08 -10.31
C PRO A 40 -14.97 9.89 -9.41
N TRP A 41 -13.87 9.26 -8.99
CA TRP A 41 -12.75 9.88 -8.31
C TRP A 41 -11.68 10.17 -9.36
N ALA A 42 -11.51 11.45 -9.72
CA ALA A 42 -10.33 11.90 -10.43
C ALA A 42 -9.16 11.90 -9.45
N THR A 43 -8.55 10.75 -9.21
CA THR A 43 -7.16 10.74 -8.73
C THR A 43 -6.32 11.16 -9.93
N HIS A 44 -6.25 12.47 -10.18
CA HIS A 44 -5.09 12.99 -10.88
C HIS A 44 -3.91 12.66 -9.97
N LEU A 45 -3.26 11.52 -10.21
CA LEU A 45 -1.88 11.27 -9.81
C LEU A 45 -1.10 12.36 -10.52
N ARG A 46 -1.09 13.54 -9.88
CA ARG A 46 -0.40 14.71 -10.40
C ARG A 46 1.06 14.33 -10.23
N LEU A 47 1.72 14.10 -11.36
CA LEU A 47 3.16 13.92 -11.37
C LEU A 47 3.78 15.02 -10.49
N PRO A 48 4.69 14.66 -9.57
CA PRO A 48 5.45 15.66 -8.85
C PRO A 48 6.02 16.67 -9.85
N HIS A 49 6.01 17.95 -9.49
CA HIS A 49 6.73 18.94 -10.29
C HIS A 49 8.19 18.46 -10.43
N SER A 50 8.81 18.64 -11.59
CA SER A 50 10.16 18.12 -11.87
C SER A 50 11.21 18.53 -10.83
N ALA A 51 11.01 19.66 -10.13
CA ALA A 51 11.89 20.12 -9.04
C ALA A 51 11.90 19.19 -7.80
N ASP A 52 10.85 18.39 -7.59
CA ASP A 52 10.75 17.42 -6.48
C ASP A 52 11.17 16.00 -6.89
N ALA A 53 11.57 15.81 -8.15
CA ALA A 53 11.73 14.49 -8.72
C ALA A 53 12.81 13.67 -8.01
N GLU A 54 14.01 14.23 -7.92
CA GLU A 54 15.18 13.58 -7.30
C GLU A 54 14.91 13.22 -5.84
N ARG A 55 14.33 14.16 -5.08
CA ARG A 55 13.94 13.95 -3.67
C ARG A 55 12.93 12.81 -3.53
N LYS A 56 11.95 12.71 -4.43
CA LYS A 56 10.95 11.62 -4.39
C LYS A 56 11.56 10.26 -4.71
N VAL A 57 12.49 10.21 -5.65
CA VAL A 57 13.26 9.00 -5.96
C VAL A 57 14.11 8.58 -4.75
N GLU A 58 14.84 9.50 -4.13
CA GLU A 58 15.63 9.21 -2.93
C GLU A 58 14.76 8.70 -1.77
N GLN A 59 13.60 9.33 -1.54
CA GLN A 59 12.64 8.86 -0.54
C GLN A 59 12.11 7.46 -0.88
N ALA A 60 11.86 7.16 -2.15
CA ALA A 60 11.41 5.83 -2.58
C ALA A 60 12.50 4.78 -2.37
N ASP A 61 13.77 5.09 -2.67
CA ASP A 61 14.92 4.20 -2.43
C ASP A 61 15.05 3.83 -0.95
N ARG A 62 14.88 4.81 -0.05
CA ARG A 62 14.84 4.58 1.40
C ARG A 62 13.73 3.58 1.78
N ILE A 63 12.52 3.79 1.26
CA ILE A 63 11.37 2.89 1.51
C ILE A 63 11.63 1.48 0.97
N VAL A 64 12.23 1.34 -0.21
CA VAL A 64 12.61 0.04 -0.79
C VAL A 64 13.58 -0.71 0.12
N ARG A 65 14.52 0.01 0.76
CA ARG A 65 15.45 -0.56 1.76
C ARG A 65 14.81 -0.84 3.12
N GLY A 66 13.56 -0.44 3.36
CA GLY A 66 12.85 -0.62 4.63
C GLY A 66 13.02 0.54 5.61
N GLU A 67 13.57 1.67 5.19
CA GLU A 67 13.66 2.87 6.00
C GLU A 67 12.35 3.64 5.92
N ILE A 68 11.60 3.70 7.03
CA ILE A 68 10.29 4.35 7.12
C ILE A 68 10.34 5.43 8.21
N GLU A 69 9.95 6.64 7.83
CA GLU A 69 9.80 7.77 8.74
C GLU A 69 8.32 7.99 9.07
N GLN A 70 7.98 8.08 10.35
CA GLN A 70 6.68 8.59 10.80
C GLN A 70 6.92 9.62 11.90
N GLN A 71 6.24 10.77 11.81
CA GLN A 71 6.36 11.85 12.82
C GLN A 71 7.82 12.27 13.10
N ALA A 72 8.66 12.34 12.06
CA ALA A 72 10.10 12.63 12.17
C ALA A 72 10.90 11.62 13.01
N ILE A 73 10.37 10.41 13.19
CA ILE A 73 11.04 9.28 13.82
C ILE A 73 11.26 8.21 12.75
N ASP A 74 12.51 8.00 12.39
CA ASP A 74 12.93 6.96 11.47
C ASP A 74 12.94 5.59 12.16
N HIS A 75 12.57 4.55 11.41
CA HIS A 75 12.81 3.16 11.77
C HIS A 75 13.28 2.38 10.54
N ILE A 76 14.20 1.45 10.73
CA ILE A 76 14.76 0.62 9.66
C ILE A 76 14.30 -0.82 9.86
N PHE A 77 13.45 -1.29 8.95
CA PHE A 77 13.03 -2.67 8.90
C PHE A 77 14.03 -3.52 8.11
N GLU A 78 14.68 -4.46 8.79
CA GLU A 78 15.73 -5.30 8.18
C GLU A 78 15.24 -6.02 6.91
N GLY A 79 15.97 -5.84 5.80
CA GLY A 79 15.61 -6.43 4.51
C GLY A 79 14.26 -5.98 3.95
N GLY A 80 13.76 -4.81 4.38
CA GLY A 80 12.44 -4.29 4.01
C GLY A 80 11.29 -5.21 4.45
N LYS A 81 11.46 -5.94 5.56
CA LYS A 81 10.42 -6.77 6.18
C LYS A 81 9.72 -5.95 7.27
N ILE A 82 8.70 -5.22 6.88
CA ILE A 82 7.95 -4.35 7.79
C ILE A 82 7.19 -5.21 8.80
N ASP A 83 7.43 -4.95 10.09
CA ASP A 83 6.54 -5.34 11.19
C ASP A 83 5.51 -4.22 11.36
N TRP A 84 4.26 -4.51 11.01
CA TRP A 84 3.17 -3.52 11.00
C TRP A 84 2.63 -3.18 12.39
N PHE A 85 3.08 -3.90 13.42
CA PHE A 85 2.79 -3.63 14.83
C PHE A 85 3.99 -2.98 15.55
N CYS A 86 5.09 -2.71 14.84
CA CYS A 86 6.26 -2.04 15.40
C CYS A 86 5.89 -0.65 15.95
N ASN A 87 6.50 -0.31 17.10
CA ASN A 87 6.44 1.02 17.66
C ASN A 87 7.79 1.40 18.29
N PRO A 88 8.68 2.11 17.57
CA PRO A 88 10.02 2.45 18.05
C PRO A 88 10.00 3.37 19.28
N THR A 89 8.90 4.08 19.53
CA THR A 89 8.79 4.95 20.72
C THR A 89 8.71 4.19 22.04
N ARG A 90 8.47 2.87 21.99
CA ARG A 90 8.45 2.00 23.18
C ARG A 90 9.80 1.38 23.51
N GLU A 91 10.68 1.35 22.51
CA GLU A 91 11.99 0.70 22.60
C GLU A 91 13.12 1.72 22.81
N ASN A 92 12.82 3.01 22.68
CA ASN A 92 13.77 4.10 22.80
C ASN A 92 13.42 4.99 23.99
N ASP A 93 14.24 4.93 25.05
CA ASP A 93 14.07 5.69 26.28
C ASP A 93 14.15 7.22 26.08
N ASP A 94 14.74 7.69 24.98
CA ASP A 94 14.80 9.12 24.64
C ASP A 94 13.50 9.65 24.00
N LEU A 95 12.56 8.76 23.65
CA LEU A 95 11.29 9.12 23.03
C LEU A 95 10.13 8.99 24.03
N ALA A 96 9.18 9.92 23.96
CA ALA A 96 7.92 9.76 24.67
C ALA A 96 7.12 8.61 24.04
N VAL A 97 6.77 7.61 24.85
CA VAL A 97 5.94 6.47 24.41
C VAL A 97 4.63 6.97 23.83
N ASN A 98 4.37 6.65 22.57
CA ASN A 98 3.16 7.07 21.86
C ASN A 98 2.76 6.05 20.79
N ASN A 99 1.46 5.78 20.66
CA ASN A 99 0.93 4.84 19.67
C ASN A 99 0.81 5.44 18.25
N GLU A 100 0.92 6.76 18.11
CA GLU A 100 0.75 7.44 16.81
C GLU A 100 1.75 6.97 15.76
N TRP A 101 2.97 6.56 16.13
CA TRP A 101 3.94 6.07 15.15
C TRP A 101 3.40 4.84 14.42
N GLN A 102 2.92 3.84 15.17
CA GLN A 102 2.35 2.62 14.60
C GLN A 102 1.03 2.89 13.85
N TRP A 103 0.18 3.77 14.37
CA TRP A 103 -1.06 4.14 13.68
C TRP A 103 -0.76 4.83 12.33
N GLN A 104 0.21 5.74 12.28
CA GLN A 104 0.63 6.40 11.02
C GLN A 104 1.31 5.42 10.05
N LEU A 105 2.09 4.45 10.57
CA LEU A 105 2.62 3.36 9.74
C LEU A 105 1.48 2.64 8.99
N ASN A 106 0.37 2.36 9.68
CA ASN A 106 -0.80 1.67 9.12
C ASN A 106 -1.70 2.54 8.22
N ARG A 107 -1.40 3.84 8.05
CA ARG A 107 -1.98 4.67 6.99
C ARG A 107 -1.21 4.57 5.66
N MET A 108 -0.02 3.96 5.71
CA MET A 108 0.90 3.76 4.59
C MET A 108 1.08 4.99 3.71
N GLY A 109 1.13 6.19 4.32
CA GLY A 109 1.24 7.46 3.59
C GLY A 109 2.47 7.51 2.67
N PHE A 110 3.49 6.70 2.96
CA PHE A 110 4.70 6.55 2.16
C PHE A 110 4.49 5.75 0.85
N TRP A 111 3.42 4.97 0.68
CA TRP A 111 3.16 4.23 -0.57
C TRP A 111 2.97 5.14 -1.79
N VAL A 112 2.45 6.35 -1.60
CA VAL A 112 2.33 7.33 -2.69
C VAL A 112 3.71 7.72 -3.26
N VAL A 113 4.76 7.64 -2.45
CA VAL A 113 6.14 7.94 -2.87
C VAL A 113 6.64 6.87 -3.85
N LEU A 114 6.41 5.59 -3.55
CA LEU A 114 6.72 4.48 -4.45
C LEU A 114 5.98 4.60 -5.79
N GLY A 115 4.67 4.89 -5.74
CA GLY A 115 3.87 5.10 -6.95
C GLY A 115 4.36 6.29 -7.79
N SER A 116 4.73 7.39 -7.14
CA SER A 116 5.29 8.57 -7.81
C SER A 116 6.63 8.25 -8.48
N ALA A 117 7.55 7.60 -7.76
CA ALA A 117 8.86 7.24 -8.29
C ALA A 117 8.74 6.24 -9.45
N TYR A 118 7.84 5.25 -9.34
CA TYR A 118 7.53 4.35 -10.46
C TYR A 118 7.05 5.10 -11.69
N GLN A 119 6.08 6.01 -11.54
CA GLN A 119 5.53 6.76 -12.66
C GLN A 119 6.58 7.65 -13.35
N MET A 120 7.55 8.17 -12.60
CA MET A 120 8.58 9.06 -13.12
C MET A 120 9.75 8.33 -13.80
N THR A 121 10.11 7.16 -13.29
CA THR A 121 11.34 6.44 -13.68
C THR A 121 11.07 5.20 -14.53
N GLY A 122 9.90 4.57 -14.35
CA GLY A 122 9.61 3.24 -14.87
C GLY A 122 10.37 2.11 -14.16
N ASP A 123 11.05 2.37 -13.04
CA ASP A 123 11.81 1.34 -12.32
C ASP A 123 10.87 0.41 -11.54
N GLU A 124 10.82 -0.86 -11.95
CA GLU A 124 10.00 -1.90 -11.36
C GLU A 124 10.32 -2.19 -9.89
N ALA A 125 11.49 -1.78 -9.37
CA ALA A 125 11.83 -1.95 -7.96
C ALA A 125 10.77 -1.30 -7.04
N TYR A 126 10.23 -0.14 -7.41
CA TYR A 126 9.20 0.55 -6.62
C TYR A 126 7.86 -0.18 -6.61
N ALA A 127 7.43 -0.69 -7.77
CA ALA A 127 6.20 -1.47 -7.89
C ALA A 127 6.33 -2.81 -7.13
N GLN A 128 7.48 -3.48 -7.23
CA GLN A 128 7.77 -4.72 -6.50
C GLN A 128 7.78 -4.50 -4.98
N ALA A 129 8.41 -3.42 -4.52
CA ALA A 129 8.40 -3.05 -3.10
C ALA A 129 6.98 -2.80 -2.60
N TRP A 130 6.16 -2.05 -3.34
CA TRP A 130 4.76 -1.83 -2.98
C TRP A 130 3.96 -3.13 -2.92
N VAL A 131 4.08 -4.01 -3.93
CA VAL A 131 3.40 -5.33 -3.93
C VAL A 131 3.82 -6.18 -2.72
N LYS A 132 5.12 -6.22 -2.41
CA LYS A 132 5.64 -6.94 -1.23
C LYS A 132 5.03 -6.38 0.07
N GLN A 133 4.95 -5.07 0.20
CA GLN A 133 4.42 -4.41 1.39
C GLN A 133 2.91 -4.61 1.55
N VAL A 134 2.12 -4.47 0.47
CA VAL A 134 0.66 -4.73 0.51
C VAL A 134 0.36 -6.17 0.93
N ARG A 135 1.07 -7.15 0.36
CA ARG A 135 0.92 -8.56 0.74
C ARG A 135 1.29 -8.79 2.21
N SER A 136 2.43 -8.26 2.64
CA SER A 136 2.89 -8.34 4.03
C SER A 136 1.85 -7.75 5.01
N TRP A 137 1.26 -6.59 4.68
CA TRP A 137 0.24 -5.99 5.53
C TRP A 137 -1.02 -6.85 5.60
N ALA A 138 -1.51 -7.35 4.46
CA ALA A 138 -2.70 -8.22 4.43
C ALA A 138 -2.49 -9.54 5.18
N GLU A 139 -1.26 -10.05 5.22
CA GLU A 139 -0.89 -11.27 5.96
C GLU A 139 -0.79 -11.04 7.48
N GLN A 140 -0.31 -9.87 7.91
CA GLN A 140 -0.08 -9.57 9.34
C GLN A 140 -1.29 -8.90 10.01
N CYS A 141 -1.93 -7.96 9.32
CA CYS A 141 -2.98 -7.10 9.84
C CYS A 141 -4.36 -7.66 9.52
N LEU A 142 -4.69 -8.84 10.05
CA LEU A 142 -6.03 -9.40 9.91
C LEU A 142 -7.07 -8.51 10.59
N ARG A 143 -8.22 -8.31 9.93
CA ARG A 143 -9.30 -7.50 10.48
C ARG A 143 -9.84 -8.15 11.77
N PRO A 144 -9.91 -7.40 12.90
CA PRO A 144 -10.52 -7.92 14.12
C PRO A 144 -12.04 -8.04 13.98
N ASP A 145 -12.64 -8.90 14.81
CA ASP A 145 -14.10 -9.10 14.87
C ASP A 145 -14.84 -7.90 15.50
N ASP A 146 -14.12 -7.04 16.22
CA ASP A 146 -14.66 -5.81 16.81
C ASP A 146 -14.38 -4.57 15.93
N HIS A 147 -14.51 -3.40 16.53
CA HIS A 147 -14.37 -2.12 15.84
C HIS A 147 -12.92 -1.65 15.71
N GLY A 148 -11.95 -2.36 16.30
CA GLY A 148 -10.52 -2.05 16.16
C GLY A 148 -10.07 -0.74 16.81
N ASN A 149 -10.90 0.00 17.55
CA ASN A 149 -10.52 1.32 18.09
C ASN A 149 -9.80 1.25 19.43
N TYR A 150 -8.62 0.64 19.44
CA TYR A 150 -7.76 0.53 20.62
C TYR A 150 -6.29 0.80 20.28
N ALA A 151 -5.48 0.96 21.33
CA ALA A 151 -4.01 1.06 21.23
C ALA A 151 -3.46 -0.13 20.44
N GLU A 152 -2.51 0.12 19.55
CA GLU A 152 -1.83 -0.94 18.77
C GLU A 152 -2.65 -1.65 17.70
N SER A 153 -3.89 -1.21 17.45
CA SER A 153 -4.66 -1.70 16.32
C SER A 153 -4.17 -1.10 15.00
N ALA A 154 -4.06 -1.94 13.97
CA ALA A 154 -3.92 -1.52 12.56
C ALA A 154 -5.27 -1.12 11.92
N TRP A 155 -6.39 -1.31 12.63
CA TRP A 155 -7.77 -1.23 12.11
C TRP A 155 -8.64 -0.20 12.83
N ARG A 156 -8.02 0.78 13.51
CA ARG A 156 -8.79 1.93 14.00
C ARG A 156 -9.43 2.65 12.81
N THR A 157 -10.57 3.29 13.04
CA THR A 157 -11.41 3.85 11.96
C THR A 157 -10.80 5.03 11.17
N ILE A 158 -9.69 5.60 11.62
CA ILE A 158 -9.02 6.74 10.94
C ILE A 158 -7.72 6.31 10.23
N GLU A 159 -7.35 5.05 10.34
CA GLU A 159 -6.19 4.42 9.73
C GLU A 159 -6.60 3.81 8.40
#